data_AF-R9BZ33-F1
#
_entry.id   AF-R9BZ33-F1
#
_cell.length_a   1.000
_cell.length_b   1.000
_cell.length_c   1.000
_cell.angle_alpha   90.00
_cell.angle_beta   90.00
_cell.angle_gamma   90.00
#
_symmetry.space_group_name_H-M   'P 1'
#
loop_
_entity.id
_entity.type
_entity.pdbx_description
1 polymer ?
#
loop_
_entity_poly.entity_id
_entity_poly.type
_entity_poly.pdbx_seq_one_letter_code
_entity_poly.pdbx_strand_id
1 'polypeptide(L)'
;MSPFIVTDETKKMVLDNITHLLNNFISCSEYKNIIFCWVMHEESIFDDVLSRLNKDDCMLHKFSIVCSEQTLISRITKDINQGIRKNDVIERSVPRSNNYFQMDTRKIDVSYISAKEAAEIIYKLIAE
;
A
#
# COMPACT_ATOMS: atom_id res chain seq x y z
N MET A 1 -22.51 -11.59 4.11
CA MET A 1 -21.16 -11.69 4.68
C MET A 1 -21.20 -11.14 6.09
N SER A 2 -20.55 -11.82 7.04
CA SER A 2 -20.29 -11.27 8.37
C SER A 2 -19.09 -10.31 8.31
N PRO A 3 -19.13 -9.13 8.95
CA PRO A 3 -17.99 -8.22 8.97
C PRO A 3 -16.75 -8.85 9.60
N PHE A 4 -15.57 -8.45 9.12
CA PHE A 4 -14.31 -8.83 9.75
C PHE A 4 -14.21 -8.21 11.15
N ILE A 5 -13.94 -9.02 12.17
CA ILE A 5 -13.77 -8.57 13.55
C ILE A 5 -12.30 -8.27 13.75
N VAL A 6 -11.99 -7.03 14.13
CA VAL A 6 -10.61 -6.59 14.36
C VAL A 6 -10.22 -6.91 15.80
N THR A 7 -9.43 -7.97 15.98
CA THR A 7 -8.80 -8.38 17.25
C THR A 7 -7.30 -8.62 17.02
N ASP A 8 -6.53 -8.79 18.08
CA ASP A 8 -5.09 -9.09 17.94
C ASP A 8 -4.87 -10.46 17.28
N GLU A 9 -5.74 -11.43 17.56
CA GLU A 9 -5.74 -12.74 16.91
C GLU A 9 -6.01 -12.62 15.40
N THR A 10 -7.03 -11.87 14.99
CA THR A 10 -7.37 -11.75 13.57
C THR A 10 -6.36 -10.89 12.80
N LYS A 11 -5.75 -9.88 13.44
CA LYS A 11 -4.62 -9.14 12.86
C LYS A 11 -3.41 -10.05 12.64
N LYS A 12 -3.06 -10.87 13.66
CA LYS A 12 -1.97 -11.84 13.55
C LYS A 12 -2.21 -12.82 12.41
N MET A 13 -3.42 -13.39 12.34
CA MET A 13 -3.82 -14.28 11.26
C MET A 13 -3.66 -13.64 9.87
N VAL A 14 -4.06 -12.37 9.70
CA VAL A 14 -3.90 -11.64 8.43
C VAL A 14 -2.42 -11.47 8.08
N LEU A 15 -1.58 -11.08 9.04
CA LEU A 15 -0.14 -10.92 8.81
C LEU A 15 0.56 -12.25 8.49
N ASP A 16 0.19 -13.32 9.20
CA ASP A 16 0.71 -14.67 8.95
C ASP A 16 0.34 -15.14 7.54
N ASN A 17 -0.90 -14.89 7.10
CA ASN A 17 -1.35 -15.24 5.75
C ASN A 17 -0.62 -14.44 4.65
N ILE A 18 -0.47 -13.12 4.84
CA ILE A 18 0.24 -12.25 3.89
C ILE A 18 1.69 -12.73 3.72
N THR A 19 2.39 -12.93 4.84
CA THR A 19 3.82 -13.26 4.83
C THR A 19 4.08 -14.68 4.33
N HIS A 20 3.21 -15.63 4.66
CA HIS A 20 3.26 -16.98 4.10
C HIS A 20 3.18 -16.95 2.56
N LEU A 21 2.20 -16.24 2.01
CA LEU A 21 2.04 -16.13 0.55
C LEU A 21 3.23 -15.45 -0.12
N LEU A 22 3.71 -14.34 0.44
CA LEU A 22 4.87 -13.63 -0.09
C LEU A 22 6.13 -14.49 -0.06
N ASN A 23 6.39 -15.20 1.04
CA ASN A 23 7.53 -16.11 1.13
C ASN A 23 7.44 -17.28 0.14
N ASN A 24 6.24 -17.81 -0.14
CA ASN A 24 6.07 -18.82 -1.17
C ASN A 24 6.47 -18.28 -2.56
N PHE A 25 6.05 -17.06 -2.91
CA PHE A 25 6.47 -16.43 -4.17
C PHE A 25 7.98 -16.17 -4.21
N ILE A 26 8.56 -15.67 -3.12
CA ILE A 26 10.01 -15.41 -3.03
C ILE A 26 10.81 -16.71 -3.21
N SER A 27 10.36 -17.81 -2.62
CA SER A 27 11.05 -19.11 -2.70
C SER A 27 10.92 -19.82 -4.06
N CYS A 28 10.03 -19.35 -4.93
CA CYS A 28 9.74 -20.00 -6.20
C CYS A 28 10.55 -19.35 -7.34
N SER A 29 11.49 -20.10 -7.91
CA SER A 29 12.43 -19.64 -8.94
C SER A 29 11.76 -19.13 -10.22
N GLU A 30 10.52 -19.53 -10.50
CA GLU A 30 9.77 -19.12 -11.69
C GLU A 30 9.29 -17.66 -11.59
N TYR A 31 9.14 -17.12 -10.38
CA TYR A 31 8.73 -15.73 -10.17
C TYR A 31 9.96 -14.84 -9.97
N LYS A 32 10.16 -13.88 -10.87
CA LYS A 32 11.30 -12.94 -10.82
C LYS A 32 10.98 -11.59 -10.20
N ASN A 33 9.70 -11.21 -10.21
CA ASN A 33 9.23 -9.93 -9.70
C ASN A 33 7.96 -10.15 -8.89
N ILE A 34 7.88 -9.53 -7.72
CA ILE A 34 6.73 -9.61 -6.82
C ILE A 34 6.28 -8.19 -6.52
N ILE A 35 5.02 -7.88 -6.85
CA ILE A 35 4.40 -6.59 -6.53
C ILE A 35 3.40 -6.82 -5.42
N PHE A 36 3.72 -6.32 -4.23
CA PHE A 36 2.81 -6.33 -3.09
C PHE A 36 2.21 -4.94 -2.88
N CYS A 37 0.90 -4.82 -3.06
CA CYS A 37 0.15 -3.57 -2.87
C CYS A 37 -0.89 -3.76 -1.77
N TRP A 38 -0.73 -3.01 -0.68
CA TRP A 38 -1.65 -3.03 0.45
C TRP A 38 -1.72 -1.67 1.13
N VAL A 39 -2.86 -1.37 1.75
CA VAL A 39 -3.08 -0.09 2.46
C VAL A 39 -2.47 -0.20 3.86
N MET A 40 -1.19 0.14 3.98
CA MET A 40 -0.44 0.19 5.24
C MET A 40 -0.06 1.63 5.55
N HIS A 41 -0.78 2.25 6.49
CA HIS A 41 -0.64 3.68 6.81
C HIS A 41 0.21 3.92 8.07
N GLU A 42 0.91 2.89 8.56
CA GLU A 42 1.78 2.97 9.72
C GLU A 42 3.08 2.22 9.39
N GLU A 43 4.22 2.82 9.73
CA GLU A 43 5.55 2.22 9.50
C GLU A 43 5.67 0.87 10.22
N SER A 44 5.13 0.77 11.44
CA SER A 44 5.17 -0.46 12.25
C SER A 44 4.52 -1.66 11.56
N ILE A 45 3.40 -1.46 10.84
CA ILE A 45 2.74 -2.53 10.07
C ILE A 45 3.64 -2.97 8.92
N PHE A 46 4.26 -1.99 8.26
CA PHE A 46 5.14 -2.23 7.13
C PHE A 46 6.41 -3.00 7.57
N ASP A 47 7.01 -2.58 8.68
CA ASP A 47 8.16 -3.24 9.31
C ASP A 47 7.84 -4.67 9.76
N ASP A 48 6.68 -4.89 10.40
CA ASP A 48 6.27 -6.21 10.86
C ASP A 48 6.13 -7.18 9.67
N VAL A 49 5.50 -6.74 8.57
CA VAL A 49 5.44 -7.55 7.34
C VAL A 49 6.84 -7.85 6.81
N LEU A 50 7.71 -6.84 6.63
CA LEU A 50 9.04 -7.02 6.06
C LEU A 50 9.96 -7.88 6.93
N SER A 51 9.85 -7.79 8.26
CA SER A 51 10.65 -8.57 9.19
C SER A 51 10.44 -10.07 9.05
N ARG A 52 9.26 -10.48 8.56
CA ARG A 52 8.84 -11.88 8.37
C ARG A 52 9.15 -12.44 6.98
N LEU A 53 9.71 -11.63 6.07
CA LEU A 53 10.03 -12.05 4.70
C LEU A 53 11.47 -12.55 4.57
N ASN A 54 11.62 -13.69 3.87
CA ASN A 54 12.89 -14.33 3.51
C ASN A 54 13.53 -13.61 2.30
N LYS A 55 13.91 -12.35 2.50
CA LYS A 55 14.27 -11.41 1.43
C LYS A 55 15.76 -11.30 1.13
N ASP A 56 16.57 -12.26 1.61
CA ASP A 56 18.04 -12.20 1.49
C ASP A 56 18.51 -12.15 0.02
N ASP A 57 17.81 -12.86 -0.87
CA ASP A 57 18.07 -12.87 -2.32
C ASP A 57 17.15 -11.90 -3.10
N CYS A 58 16.49 -10.96 -2.42
CA CYS A 58 15.57 -10.00 -3.03
C CYS A 58 16.13 -8.58 -3.04
N MET A 59 15.94 -7.89 -4.16
CA MET A 59 16.10 -6.44 -4.21
C MET A 59 14.78 -5.77 -3.81
N LEU A 60 14.73 -5.23 -2.59
CA LEU A 60 13.52 -4.62 -2.04
C LEU A 60 13.41 -3.15 -2.43
N HIS A 61 12.30 -2.78 -3.08
CA HIS A 61 11.93 -1.39 -3.33
C HIS A 61 10.64 -1.02 -2.59
N LYS A 62 10.67 0.10 -1.87
CA LYS A 62 9.56 0.58 -1.05
C LYS A 62 9.00 1.87 -1.63
N PHE A 63 7.71 1.89 -1.95
CA PHE A 63 7.04 3.05 -2.53
C PHE A 63 5.78 3.42 -1.77
N SER A 64 5.53 4.72 -1.61
CA SER A 64 4.22 5.24 -1.21
C SER A 64 3.62 6.05 -2.35
N ILE A 65 2.42 5.67 -2.77
CA ILE A 65 1.62 6.41 -3.74
C ILE A 65 0.85 7.46 -2.97
N VAL A 66 1.21 8.72 -3.15
CA VAL A 66 0.66 9.86 -2.39
C VAL A 66 0.01 10.87 -3.34
N CYS A 67 -0.85 11.73 -2.80
CA CYS A 67 -1.38 12.87 -3.55
C CYS A 67 -1.66 14.02 -2.58
N SER A 68 -1.83 15.22 -3.14
CA SER A 68 -2.27 16.38 -2.38
C SER A 68 -3.62 16.12 -1.71
N GLU A 69 -3.85 16.79 -0.58
CA GLU A 69 -5.14 16.74 0.13
C GLU A 69 -6.29 17.14 -0.80
N GLN A 70 -6.11 18.20 -1.61
CA GLN A 70 -7.13 18.68 -2.53
C GLN A 70 -7.48 17.60 -3.58
N THR A 71 -6.47 16.93 -4.14
CA THR A 71 -6.71 15.84 -5.09
C THR A 71 -7.38 14.64 -4.41
N LEU A 72 -6.97 14.29 -3.19
CA LEU A 72 -7.57 13.20 -2.43
C LEU A 72 -9.06 13.46 -2.17
N ILE A 73 -9.40 14.65 -1.66
CA ILE A 73 -10.78 15.08 -1.42
C ILE A 73 -11.57 15.03 -2.72
N SER A 74 -11.07 15.64 -3.80
CA SER A 74 -11.77 15.68 -5.09
C SER A 74 -12.10 14.28 -5.62
N ARG A 75 -11.16 13.33 -5.52
CA ARG A 75 -11.37 11.93 -5.94
C ARG A 75 -12.42 11.24 -5.09
N ILE A 76 -12.35 11.36 -3.77
CA ILE A 76 -13.32 10.74 -2.87
C ILE A 76 -14.71 11.37 -3.06
N THR A 77 -14.81 12.70 -3.24
CA THR A 77 -16.08 13.39 -3.53
C THR A 77 -16.70 12.88 -4.83
N LYS A 78 -15.91 12.60 -5.87
CA LYS A 78 -16.41 11.99 -7.10
C LYS A 78 -17.02 10.61 -6.84
N ASP A 79 -16.34 9.76 -6.07
CA ASP A 79 -16.84 8.43 -5.69
C ASP A 79 -18.12 8.52 -4.86
N ILE A 80 -18.22 9.51 -3.96
CA ILE A 80 -19.43 9.79 -3.16
C ILE A 80 -20.60 10.17 -4.07
N ASN A 81 -20.38 11.09 -5.02
CA ASN A 81 -21.42 11.52 -5.95
C ASN A 81 -21.91 10.38 -6.85
N GLN A 82 -21.09 9.35 -7.04
CA GLN A 82 -21.45 8.12 -7.75
C GLN A 82 -22.07 7.03 -6.84
N GLY A 83 -22.21 7.29 -5.53
CA GLY A 83 -22.75 6.33 -4.56
C GLY A 83 -21.81 5.17 -4.22
N ILE A 84 -20.54 5.24 -4.62
CA ILE A 84 -19.52 4.20 -4.38
C ILE A 84 -19.02 4.27 -2.92
N ARG A 85 -18.94 5.47 -2.37
CA ARG A 85 -18.43 5.75 -1.02
C ARG A 85 -19.40 6.62 -0.23
N LYS A 86 -19.27 6.57 1.10
CA LYS A 86 -19.99 7.43 2.03
C LYS A 86 -19.14 8.66 2.40
N ASN A 87 -19.80 9.71 2.88
CA ASN A 87 -19.17 10.98 3.23
C ASN A 87 -18.10 10.86 4.33
N ASP A 88 -18.26 9.92 5.26
CA ASP A 88 -17.33 9.69 6.37
C ASP A 88 -15.92 9.29 5.89
N VAL A 89 -15.78 8.85 4.63
CA VAL A 89 -14.49 8.44 4.07
C VAL A 89 -13.50 9.61 3.99
N ILE A 90 -13.95 10.85 3.75
CA ILE A 90 -13.05 12.00 3.68
C ILE A 90 -12.40 12.26 5.04
N GLU A 91 -13.21 12.33 6.10
CA GLU A 91 -12.79 12.63 7.47
C GLU A 91 -11.75 11.64 8.00
N ARG A 92 -11.84 10.37 7.60
CA ARG A 92 -10.84 9.34 7.96
C ARG A 92 -9.62 9.29 7.05
N SER A 93 -9.74 9.72 5.78
CA SER A 93 -8.67 9.53 4.79
C SER A 93 -7.67 10.66 4.81
N VAL A 94 -8.12 11.90 4.99
CA VAL A 94 -7.24 13.08 5.02
C VAL A 94 -6.22 13.01 6.17
N PRO A 95 -6.58 12.71 7.43
CA PRO A 95 -5.58 12.62 8.51
C PRO A 95 -4.57 11.50 8.28
N ARG A 96 -5.00 10.38 7.70
CA ARG A 96 -4.14 9.21 7.42
C ARG A 96 -3.18 9.44 6.26
N SER A 97 -3.49 10.36 5.35
CA SER A 97 -2.65 10.61 4.17
C SER A 97 -1.24 11.10 4.60
N ASN A 98 -1.17 11.91 5.66
CA ASN A 98 0.07 12.43 6.21
C ASN A 98 1.02 11.34 6.69
N ASN A 99 0.51 10.20 7.17
CA ASN A 99 1.37 9.12 7.64
C ASN A 99 2.26 8.58 6.51
N TYR A 100 1.73 8.47 5.29
CA TYR A 100 2.50 7.97 4.15
C TYR A 100 3.69 8.86 3.81
N PHE A 101 3.60 10.17 4.05
CA PHE A 101 4.71 11.10 3.86
C PHE A 101 5.84 10.87 4.88
N GLN A 102 5.53 10.35 6.05
CA GLN A 102 6.49 10.07 7.13
C GLN A 102 7.16 8.68 7.03
N MET A 103 6.59 7.77 6.24
CA MET A 103 7.13 6.41 6.09
C MET A 103 8.51 6.40 5.42
N ASP A 104 9.35 5.39 5.68
CA ASP A 104 10.63 5.23 4.98
C ASP A 104 10.44 4.56 3.61
N THR A 105 9.89 5.32 2.67
CA THR A 105 9.59 4.88 1.30
C THR A 105 9.85 6.00 0.29
N ARG A 106 10.09 5.63 -0.97
CA ARG A 106 10.12 6.61 -2.08
C ARG A 106 8.70 7.07 -2.39
N LYS A 107 8.46 8.38 -2.40
CA LYS A 107 7.12 8.94 -2.65
C LYS A 107 6.89 9.12 -4.14
N ILE A 108 5.74 8.65 -4.61
CA ILE A 108 5.26 8.87 -5.98
C ILE A 108 4.01 9.76 -5.88
N ASP A 109 4.15 11.04 -6.20
CA ASP A 109 3.02 11.97 -6.23
C ASP A 109 2.18 11.70 -7.47
N VAL A 110 0.95 11.23 -7.24
CA VAL A 110 -0.02 10.92 -8.29
C VAL A 110 -1.13 11.97 -8.38
N SER A 111 -0.91 13.20 -7.88
CA SER A 111 -1.91 14.26 -7.89
C SER A 111 -2.42 14.57 -9.30
N TYR A 112 -1.51 14.60 -10.28
CA TYR A 112 -1.78 15.07 -11.63
C TYR A 112 -1.28 14.13 -12.73
N ILE A 113 -0.90 12.91 -12.37
CA ILE A 113 -0.45 11.89 -13.32
C ILE A 113 -1.38 10.67 -13.29
N SER A 114 -1.41 9.96 -14.41
CA SER A 114 -2.14 8.72 -14.58
C SER A 114 -1.45 7.55 -13.87
N ALA A 115 -2.20 6.46 -13.69
CA ALA A 115 -1.64 5.21 -13.17
C ALA A 115 -0.51 4.66 -14.06
N LYS A 116 -0.58 4.89 -15.38
CA LYS A 116 0.48 4.48 -16.32
C LYS A 116 1.76 5.27 -16.09
N GLU A 117 1.67 6.59 -16.00
CA GLU A 117 2.82 7.45 -15.71
C GLU A 117 3.43 7.11 -14.34
N ALA A 118 2.61 6.84 -13.32
CA ALA A 118 3.09 6.40 -12.02
C ALA A 118 3.88 5.07 -12.11
N ALA A 119 3.39 4.09 -12.87
CA ALA A 119 4.08 2.84 -13.10
C ALA A 119 5.40 3.03 -13.87
N GLU A 120 5.44 3.94 -14.86
CA GLU A 120 6.66 4.29 -15.59
C GLU A 120 7.70 4.94 -14.68
N ILE A 121 7.30 5.79 -13.72
CA ILE A 121 8.19 6.36 -12.72
C ILE A 121 8.74 5.27 -11.80
N ILE A 122 7.89 4.37 -11.30
CA ILE A 122 8.33 3.24 -10.45
C ILE A 122 9.34 2.38 -11.21
N TYR A 123 9.08 2.07 -12.48
CA TYR A 123 9.99 1.29 -13.31
C TYR A 123 11.37 1.96 -13.46
N LYS A 124 11.41 3.27 -13.74
CA LYS A 124 12.67 4.02 -13.83
C LYS A 124 13.46 3.99 -12.54
N LEU A 125 12.79 4.19 -11.40
CA LEU A 125 13.41 4.18 -10.07
C LEU A 125 13.97 2.81 -9.65
N ILE A 126 13.47 1.72 -10.22
CA ILE A 126 13.98 0.35 -9.98
C ILE A 126 15.19 0.05 -10.89
N ALA A 127 15.27 0.70 -12.06
CA ALA A 127 16.33 0.50 -13.03
C ALA A 127 17.60 1.35 -12.77
N GLU A 128 17.54 2.28 -11.82
CA GLU A 128 18.67 3.07 -11.30
C GLU A 128 19.49 2.28 -10.26
#